data_AF-A0A2X3M9E3-F1
#
_entry.id   AF-A0A2X3M9E3-F1
#
_cell.length_a   1.000
_cell.length_b   1.000
_cell.length_c   1.000
_cell.angle_alpha   90.00
_cell.angle_beta   90.00
_cell.angle_gamma   90.00
#
_symmetry.space_group_name_H-M   'P 1'
#
loop_
_entity.id
_entity.type
_entity.pdbx_description
1 polymer ?
#
loop_
_entity_poly.entity_id
_entity_poly.type
_entity_poly.pdbx_seq_one_letter_code
_entity_poly.pdbx_strand_id
1 'polypeptide(L)' 'MESLISHAATMTHAGMAPEARAAAGISETLLRISTGIEDGEDLIADLENGFRAANKG' A
#
# COMPACT_ATOMS: atom_id res chain seq x y z
N MET A 1 8.95 10.05 13.38
CA MET A 1 7.94 9.02 13.09
C MET A 1 7.80 9.00 11.59
N GLU A 2 7.82 7.82 10.98
CA GLU A 2 7.95 7.65 9.52
C GLU A 2 6.70 7.01 8.90
N SER A 3 6.42 7.35 7.65
CA SER A 3 5.39 6.74 6.83
C SER A 3 5.81 5.36 6.33
N LEU A 4 4.84 4.44 6.24
CA LEU A 4 5.06 3.06 5.79
C LEU A 4 4.03 2.67 4.71
N ILE A 5 4.48 1.90 3.71
CA ILE A 5 3.61 1.25 2.72
C ILE A 5 3.86 -0.25 2.72
N SER A 6 2.82 -1.05 2.50
CA SER A 6 2.93 -2.51 2.43
C SER A 6 1.94 -3.12 1.43
N HIS A 7 2.34 -4.20 0.77
CA HIS A 7 1.43 -5.03 -0.02
C HIS A 7 0.71 -6.02 0.91
N ALA A 8 -0.59 -5.81 1.14
CA ALA A 8 -1.31 -6.52 2.20
C ALA A 8 -1.31 -8.05 1.98
N ALA A 9 -1.53 -8.49 0.74
CA ALA A 9 -1.65 -9.90 0.41
C ALA A 9 -0.35 -10.68 0.60
N THR A 10 0.83 -10.12 0.27
CA THR A 10 2.11 -10.84 0.37
C THR A 10 2.92 -10.52 1.62
N MET A 11 2.43 -9.63 2.49
CA MET A 11 3.13 -9.24 3.72
C MET A 11 2.29 -9.57 4.95
N THR A 12 1.60 -8.56 5.51
CA THR A 12 0.92 -8.67 6.80
C THR A 12 -0.20 -9.70 6.83
N HIS A 13 -0.80 -10.01 5.68
CA HIS A 13 -1.86 -11.01 5.55
C HIS A 13 -1.43 -12.24 4.72
N ALA A 14 -0.13 -12.44 4.51
CA ALA A 14 0.40 -13.57 3.73
C ALA A 14 0.02 -14.94 4.29
N GLY A 15 -0.21 -15.03 5.62
CA GLY A 15 -0.60 -16.26 6.29
C GLY A 15 -2.09 -16.63 6.16
N MET A 16 -2.93 -15.74 5.61
CA MET A 16 -4.34 -16.03 5.38
C MET A 16 -4.51 -16.84 4.10
N ALA A 17 -5.40 -17.84 4.13
CA ALA A 17 -5.82 -18.53 2.91
C ALA A 17 -6.40 -17.53 1.89
N PRO A 18 -6.20 -17.73 0.57
CA PRO A 18 -6.68 -16.82 -0.46
C PRO A 18 -8.17 -16.46 -0.35
N GLU A 19 -9.00 -17.44 -0.02
CA GLU A 19 -10.46 -17.27 0.12
C GLU A 19 -10.81 -16.40 1.34
N ALA A 20 -10.05 -16.55 2.43
CA ALA A 20 -10.22 -15.73 3.63
C ALA A 20 -9.79 -14.27 3.37
N ARG A 21 -8.72 -14.05 2.59
CA ARG A 21 -8.31 -12.69 2.17
C ARG A 21 -9.39 -12.05 1.30
N ALA A 22 -9.91 -12.77 0.32
CA ALA A 22 -10.98 -12.29 -0.55
C ALA A 22 -12.25 -11.93 0.25
N ALA A 23 -12.67 -12.78 1.20
CA ALA A 23 -13.81 -12.51 2.07
C ALA A 23 -13.61 -11.28 2.97
N ALA A 24 -12.36 -10.98 3.34
CA ALA A 24 -11.99 -9.77 4.09
C ALA A 24 -11.79 -8.52 3.21
N GLY A 25 -11.99 -8.62 1.89
CA GLY A 25 -11.78 -7.51 0.96
C GLY A 25 -10.31 -7.21 0.64
N ILE A 26 -9.41 -8.15 0.90
CA ILE A 26 -7.98 -8.01 0.63
C ILE A 26 -7.70 -8.56 -0.78
N SER A 27 -7.54 -7.66 -1.75
CA SER A 27 -7.16 -8.03 -3.12
C SER A 27 -5.64 -8.22 -3.26
N GLU A 28 -5.21 -8.90 -4.33
CA GLU A 28 -3.80 -9.04 -4.72
C GLU A 28 -3.16 -7.74 -5.23
N THR A 29 -3.92 -6.64 -5.27
CA THR A 29 -3.44 -5.31 -5.67
C THR A 29 -3.56 -4.30 -4.53
N LEU A 30 -4.00 -4.73 -3.33
CA LEU A 30 -4.25 -3.83 -2.23
C LEU A 30 -2.94 -3.36 -1.58
N LEU A 31 -2.69 -2.06 -1.70
CA LEU A 31 -1.64 -1.37 -0.95
C LEU A 31 -2.24 -0.76 0.32
N ARG A 32 -1.56 -0.95 1.46
CA ARG A 32 -1.89 -0.31 2.74
C ARG A 32 -0.84 0.73 3.06
N ILE A 33 -1.28 1.95 3.36
CA ILE A 33 -0.42 3.07 3.77
C ILE A 33 -0.72 3.43 5.22
N SER A 34 0.34 3.57 6.02
CA SER A 34 0.30 4.16 7.36
C SER A 34 1.02 5.49 7.28
N THR A 35 0.28 6.59 7.31
CA THR A 35 0.83 7.95 7.26
C THR A 35 1.53 8.29 8.58
N GLY A 36 2.77 8.78 8.48
CA GLY A 36 3.51 9.37 9.58
C GLY A 36 3.08 10.82 9.85
N ILE A 37 4.03 11.64 10.31
CA ILE A 37 3.81 13.06 10.67
C ILE A 37 4.70 14.01 9.85
N GLU A 38 5.18 13.54 8.70
CA GLU A 38 5.94 14.34 7.74
C GLU A 38 5.08 15.47 7.14
N ASP A 39 5.72 16.36 6.38
CA ASP A 39 5.00 17.39 5.64
C ASP A 39 4.03 16.76 4.63
N GLY A 40 2.80 17.29 4.59
CA GLY A 40 1.75 16.75 3.74
C GLY A 40 2.05 16.85 2.24
N GLU A 41 2.70 17.93 1.81
CA GLU A 41 3.05 18.13 0.41
C GLU A 41 4.16 17.18 -0.04
N ASP A 42 5.13 16.90 0.84
CA ASP A 42 6.18 15.91 0.58
C ASP A 42 5.59 14.49 0.42
N LEU A 43 4.64 14.11 1.28
CA LEU A 43 3.96 12.81 1.19
C LEU A 43 3.15 12.67 -0.11
N ILE A 44 2.44 13.74 -0.51
CA ILE A 44 1.69 13.76 -1.77
C ILE A 44 2.65 13.63 -2.96
N ALA A 45 3.72 14.43 -2.98
CA ALA A 45 4.71 14.42 -4.06
C ALA A 45 5.36 13.03 -4.22
N ASP A 46 5.65 12.33 -3.13
CA ASP A 46 6.22 10.99 -3.18
C ASP A 46 5.25 9.95 -3.78
N LEU A 47 3.97 9.99 -3.38
CA LEU A 47 2.93 9.14 -3.95
C LEU A 47 2.71 9.43 -5.45
N GLU A 48 2.69 10.70 -5.85
CA GLU A 48 2.59 11.10 -7.26
C GLU A 48 3.76 10.58 -8.10
N ASN A 49 4.99 10.63 -7.56
CA ASN A 49 6.16 10.05 -8.21
C ASN A 49 6.00 8.55 -8.43
N GLY A 50 5.56 7.82 -7.40
CA GLY A 50 5.30 6.38 -7.47
C GLY A 50 4.25 6.02 -8.52
N PHE A 51 3.11 6.71 -8.50
CA PHE A 51 2.04 6.47 -9.48
C PHE A 51 2.46 6.82 -10.92
N ARG A 52 3.21 7.91 -11.11
CA ARG A 52 3.77 8.24 -12.43
C ARG A 52 4.72 7.17 -12.94
N ALA A 53 5.53 6.56 -12.07
CA ALA A 53 6.41 5.46 -12.47
C ALA A 53 5.62 4.20 -12.82
N ALA A 54 4.59 3.85 -12.04
CA ALA A 54 3.73 2.70 -12.29
C ALA A 54 2.90 2.83 -13.58
N ASN A 55 2.50 4.06 -13.94
CA ASN A 55 1.71 4.35 -15.14
C ASN A 55 2.54 4.44 -16.43
N LYS A 56 3.84 4.13 -16.42
CA LYS A 56 4.70 4.12 -17.64
C LYS A 56 4.59 2.82 -18.45
N GLY A 57 3.55 2.01 -18.24
CA GLY A 57 3.24 0.79 -18.99
C GLY A 57 2.30 1.04 -20.16
#